data_AF-A0A7K3VJ19-F1
#
_entry.id   AF-A0A7K3VJ19-F1
#
_cell.length_a   1.000
_cell.length_b   1.000
_cell.length_c   1.000
_cell.angle_alpha   90.00
_cell.angle_beta   90.00
_cell.angle_gamma   90.00
#
_symmetry.space_group_name_H-M   'P 1'
#
loop_
_entity.id
_entity.type
_entity.pdbx_description
1 polymer ?
#
loop_
_entity_poly.entity_id
_entity_poly.type
_entity_poly.pdbx_seq_one_letter_code
_entity_poly.pdbx_strand_id
1 'polypeptide(L)'
;MLYQAYQFQDDLIAPLRDLARRLQIFSATALWGSGSEMGRHFAAALEMISRFEITHQRPDFAITSVMIGNRVVPVTVETVLDMPFGTLLRFATDTDAKRPRVLVVAPLSGHFATLLRGTVQTLLRDHDVYITDWANARDVPLSAGRFGMDDYVDYIMHFLEEIGPGAHILAVCQPCVQALAAVAVMSEERHPATPRTMTLMAGPIDPRESPTKVNELAVSKSLAWFENSLITGVPWRYRGAGRRVYPGFLQLVAFMSMNMERHQDAHRKLYDHLAKGETAEAGKIKKFYDEYFAVLDLTEEFYIETIERVFQKAELATGDLTHHGRKVDPGQIRNTALLTVEGGRDDICALGQTSAAHDLCRSLRPHLKRHHLQANVGHYGVFSGRRWEGEIYPVVRNMILAME
;
A
#
# COMPACT_ATOMS: atom_id res chain seq x y z
N MET A 1 -23.73 -6.64 -10.64
CA MET A 1 -24.32 -7.80 -9.91
C MET A 1 -23.33 -8.47 -8.98
N LEU A 2 -22.04 -8.62 -9.33
CA LEU A 2 -21.04 -9.29 -8.48
C LEU A 2 -20.91 -8.70 -7.07
N TYR A 3 -20.86 -7.37 -6.91
CA TYR A 3 -20.78 -6.74 -5.58
C TYR A 3 -21.99 -7.11 -4.71
N GLN A 4 -23.20 -7.00 -5.25
CA GLN A 4 -24.43 -7.31 -4.53
C GLN A 4 -24.50 -8.80 -4.16
N ALA A 5 -24.07 -9.69 -5.05
CA ALA A 5 -24.01 -11.13 -4.78
C ALA A 5 -23.00 -11.46 -3.67
N TYR A 6 -21.78 -10.91 -3.75
CA TYR A 6 -20.78 -11.00 -2.69
C TYR A 6 -21.36 -10.50 -1.36
N GLN A 7 -21.99 -9.33 -1.38
CA GLN A 7 -22.53 -8.73 -0.18
C GLN A 7 -23.63 -9.56 0.46
N PHE A 8 -24.55 -10.07 -0.35
CA PHE A 8 -25.61 -10.96 0.10
C PHE A 8 -25.04 -12.24 0.73
N GLN A 9 -24.00 -12.84 0.13
CA GLN A 9 -23.33 -14.01 0.68
C GLN A 9 -22.64 -13.72 2.02
N ASP A 10 -21.94 -12.59 2.14
CA ASP A 10 -21.29 -12.19 3.39
C ASP A 10 -22.31 -11.91 4.51
N ASP A 11 -23.42 -11.24 4.16
CA ASP A 11 -24.53 -10.96 5.09
C ASP A 11 -25.22 -12.26 5.56
N LEU A 12 -25.35 -13.28 4.71
CA LEU A 12 -25.88 -14.59 5.08
C LEU A 12 -24.99 -15.36 6.06
N ILE A 13 -23.67 -15.20 5.94
CA ILE A 13 -22.68 -15.90 6.80
C ILE A 13 -22.42 -15.12 8.10
N ALA A 14 -22.71 -13.81 8.14
CA ALA A 14 -22.48 -12.95 9.30
C ALA A 14 -23.05 -13.49 10.63
N PRO A 15 -24.30 -13.99 10.72
CA PRO A 15 -24.83 -14.53 11.98
C PRO A 15 -24.04 -15.73 12.52
N LEU A 16 -23.51 -16.57 11.63
CA LEU A 16 -22.68 -17.72 12.01
C LEU A 16 -21.33 -17.27 12.58
N ARG A 17 -20.70 -16.26 11.96
CA ARG A 17 -19.46 -15.65 12.46
C ARG A 17 -19.67 -14.98 13.82
N ASP A 18 -20.76 -14.24 13.98
CA ASP A 18 -21.11 -13.58 15.24
C ASP A 18 -21.38 -14.60 16.36
N LEU A 19 -22.09 -15.69 16.05
CA LEU A 19 -22.29 -16.79 16.98
C LEU A 19 -20.95 -17.43 17.37
N ALA A 20 -20.06 -17.68 16.41
CA ALA A 20 -18.72 -18.21 16.69
C ALA A 20 -17.93 -17.29 17.62
N ARG A 21 -17.86 -15.98 17.33
CA ARG A 21 -17.20 -14.98 18.21
C ARG A 21 -17.77 -14.98 19.63
N ARG A 22 -19.11 -15.04 19.77
CA ARG A 22 -19.76 -15.14 21.09
C ARG A 22 -19.40 -16.43 21.80
N LEU A 23 -19.42 -17.57 21.11
CA LEU A 23 -19.06 -18.86 21.69
C LEU A 23 -17.59 -18.95 22.08
N GLN A 24 -16.69 -18.20 21.43
CA GLN A 24 -15.30 -18.08 21.87
C GLN A 24 -15.15 -17.29 23.17
N ILE A 25 -15.93 -16.22 23.35
CA ILE A 25 -16.00 -15.48 24.62
C ILE A 25 -16.53 -16.41 25.74
N PHE A 26 -17.43 -17.34 25.38
CA PHE A 26 -18.06 -18.29 26.29
C PHE A 26 -17.38 -19.68 26.41
N SER A 27 -16.29 -20.01 25.69
CA SER A 27 -15.63 -21.34 25.74
C SER A 27 -14.12 -21.27 25.54
N ALA A 28 -13.24 -22.02 26.20
CA ALA A 28 -13.27 -23.44 26.57
C ALA A 28 -13.42 -23.76 28.07
N THR A 29 -13.28 -22.77 28.94
CA THR A 29 -13.21 -22.97 30.40
C THR A 29 -14.54 -23.41 31.02
N ALA A 30 -15.67 -22.92 30.49
CA ALA A 30 -17.00 -23.16 31.06
C ALA A 30 -17.62 -24.53 30.69
N LEU A 31 -17.27 -25.10 29.53
CA LEU A 31 -17.85 -26.34 29.03
C LEU A 31 -16.94 -27.57 29.23
N TRP A 32 -15.62 -27.39 29.15
CA TRP A 32 -14.66 -28.51 29.07
C TRP A 32 -13.49 -28.41 30.06
N GLY A 33 -13.52 -27.43 30.97
CA GLY A 33 -12.42 -27.13 31.90
C GLY A 33 -11.22 -26.44 31.23
N SER A 34 -10.41 -25.73 32.01
CA SER A 34 -9.21 -25.06 31.50
C SER A 34 -8.19 -26.09 30.99
N GLY A 35 -7.81 -25.99 29.71
CA GLY A 35 -6.70 -26.77 29.15
C GLY A 35 -7.05 -28.13 28.56
N SER A 36 -8.33 -28.47 28.39
CA SER A 36 -8.73 -29.70 27.68
C SER A 36 -8.38 -29.64 26.19
N GLU A 37 -7.86 -30.74 25.65
CA GLU A 37 -7.47 -30.86 24.23
C GLU A 37 -8.68 -30.72 23.30
N MET A 38 -9.80 -31.36 23.65
CA MET A 38 -11.08 -31.19 22.95
C MET A 38 -11.55 -29.74 22.95
N GLY A 39 -11.39 -29.03 24.08
CA GLY A 39 -11.71 -27.61 24.19
C GLY A 39 -10.85 -26.72 23.29
N ARG A 40 -9.55 -27.03 23.15
CA ARG A 40 -8.65 -26.29 22.23
C ARG A 40 -9.02 -26.51 20.77
N HIS A 41 -9.33 -27.74 20.36
CA HIS A 41 -9.78 -28.02 19.00
C HIS A 41 -11.11 -27.32 18.68
N PHE A 42 -12.06 -27.33 19.62
CA PHE A 42 -13.31 -26.60 19.46
C PHE A 42 -13.11 -25.09 19.35
N ALA A 43 -12.29 -24.50 20.24
CA ALA A 43 -11.95 -23.09 20.18
C ALA A 43 -11.21 -22.70 18.89
N ALA A 44 -10.32 -23.57 18.40
CA ALA A 44 -9.63 -23.38 17.12
C ALA A 44 -10.62 -23.40 15.94
N ALA A 45 -11.60 -24.30 15.93
CA ALA A 45 -12.63 -24.33 14.89
C ALA A 45 -13.50 -23.06 14.90
N LEU A 46 -13.93 -22.61 16.08
CA LEU A 46 -14.68 -21.35 16.22
C LEU A 46 -13.86 -20.14 15.75
N GLU A 47 -12.56 -20.12 16.06
CA GLU A 47 -11.63 -19.08 15.59
C GLU A 47 -11.57 -19.05 14.07
N MET A 48 -11.40 -20.20 13.42
CA MET A 48 -11.36 -20.29 11.96
C MET A 48 -12.65 -19.79 11.31
N ILE A 49 -13.82 -20.12 11.88
CA ILE A 49 -15.12 -19.63 11.39
C ILE A 49 -15.22 -18.12 11.58
N SER A 50 -14.88 -17.61 12.76
CA SER A 50 -15.01 -16.18 13.08
C SER A 50 -14.14 -15.28 12.21
N ARG A 51 -12.99 -15.79 11.75
CA ARG A 51 -11.99 -15.07 10.95
C ARG A 51 -12.18 -15.19 9.45
N PHE A 52 -13.14 -15.99 8.99
CA PHE A 52 -13.44 -16.11 7.58
C PHE A 52 -14.25 -14.89 7.11
N GLU A 53 -13.58 -13.74 7.05
CA GLU A 53 -14.17 -12.44 6.82
C GLU A 53 -13.20 -11.56 6.02
N ILE A 54 -13.75 -10.88 5.00
CA ILE A 54 -13.09 -9.77 4.33
C ILE A 54 -13.60 -8.50 5.01
N THR A 55 -12.68 -7.72 5.58
CA THR A 55 -13.02 -6.42 6.13
C THR A 55 -12.69 -5.33 5.12
N HIS A 56 -13.50 -4.29 5.08
CA HIS A 56 -13.11 -3.05 4.41
C HIS A 56 -12.99 -1.89 5.38
N GLN A 57 -12.78 -2.21 6.65
CA GLN A 57 -12.33 -1.26 7.65
C GLN A 57 -10.81 -1.27 7.67
N ARG A 58 -10.24 -0.08 7.70
CA ARG A 58 -8.81 0.11 7.84
C ARG A 58 -8.33 -0.43 9.19
N PRO A 59 -7.32 -1.31 9.23
CA PRO A 59 -6.67 -1.69 10.47
C PRO A 59 -6.02 -0.49 11.16
N ASP A 60 -5.74 -0.61 12.47
CA ASP A 60 -4.91 0.39 13.15
C ASP A 60 -3.43 0.18 12.80
N PHE A 61 -2.65 1.26 12.66
CA PHE A 61 -1.20 1.14 12.47
C PHE A 61 -0.50 0.46 13.66
N ALA A 62 -1.07 0.51 14.86
CA ALA A 62 -0.58 -0.13 16.07
C ALA A 62 0.88 0.21 16.40
N ILE A 63 1.32 1.43 16.03
CA ILE A 63 2.63 1.98 16.36
C ILE A 63 2.45 2.90 17.56
N THR A 64 2.62 2.34 18.76
CA THR A 64 2.44 3.09 20.02
C THR A 64 3.73 3.71 20.54
N SER A 65 4.87 3.19 20.11
CA SER A 65 6.19 3.71 20.48
C SER A 65 7.26 3.30 19.45
N VAL A 66 8.37 4.03 19.44
CA VAL A 66 9.54 3.74 18.60
C VAL A 66 10.82 4.01 19.39
N MET A 67 11.89 3.30 19.04
CA MET A 67 13.22 3.51 19.61
C MET A 67 13.97 4.55 18.78
N ILE A 68 14.30 5.69 19.39
CA ILE A 68 15.05 6.80 18.79
C ILE A 68 16.33 6.98 19.60
N GLY A 69 17.49 6.78 18.96
CA GLY A 69 18.77 6.72 19.66
C GLY A 69 18.78 5.58 20.68
N ASN A 70 18.80 5.92 21.99
CA ASN A 70 18.75 4.96 23.09
C ASN A 70 17.46 5.09 23.94
N ARG A 71 16.43 5.77 23.43
CA ARG A 71 15.20 6.05 24.17
C ARG A 71 13.99 5.49 23.43
N VAL A 72 13.07 4.89 24.18
CA VAL A 72 11.74 4.54 23.70
C VAL A 72 10.87 5.78 23.85
N VAL A 73 10.27 6.21 22.74
CA VAL A 73 9.45 7.43 22.66
C VAL A 73 8.04 7.03 22.24
N PRO A 74 6.98 7.57 22.88
CA PRO A 74 5.61 7.34 22.45
C PRO A 74 5.36 7.93 21.05
N VAL A 75 4.50 7.26 20.29
CA VAL A 75 4.08 7.70 18.95
C VAL A 75 2.58 7.95 18.98
N THR A 76 2.16 9.11 18.46
CA THR A 76 0.75 9.46 18.26
C THR A 76 0.50 9.66 16.77
N VAL A 77 -0.59 9.11 16.25
CA VAL A 77 -0.99 9.33 14.86
C VAL A 77 -1.88 10.56 14.79
N GLU A 78 -1.45 11.56 14.03
CA GLU A 78 -2.15 12.83 13.83
C GLU A 78 -2.65 12.92 12.39
N THR A 79 -3.88 13.41 12.21
CA THR A 79 -4.38 13.81 10.89
C THR A 79 -3.93 15.25 10.61
N VAL A 80 -3.07 15.42 9.62
CA VAL A 80 -2.51 16.73 9.24
C VAL A 80 -3.39 17.41 8.20
N LEU A 81 -3.81 16.66 7.19
CA LEU A 81 -4.73 17.11 6.15
C LEU A 81 -5.72 16.00 5.84
N ASP A 82 -7.00 16.36 5.76
CA ASP A 82 -8.08 15.42 5.46
C ASP A 82 -8.77 15.83 4.15
N MET A 83 -8.60 15.03 3.11
CA MET A 83 -9.20 15.23 1.79
C MET A 83 -10.08 14.02 1.43
N PRO A 84 -11.10 14.17 0.56
CA PRO A 84 -12.12 13.14 0.38
C PRO A 84 -11.61 11.73 0.01
N PHE A 85 -10.55 11.63 -0.79
CA PHE A 85 -10.01 10.33 -1.23
C PHE A 85 -8.73 9.92 -0.49
N GLY A 86 -8.21 10.74 0.41
CA GLY A 86 -6.94 10.48 1.06
C GLY A 86 -6.65 11.45 2.19
N THR A 87 -6.12 10.92 3.28
CA THR A 87 -5.74 11.66 4.47
C THR A 87 -4.22 11.63 4.59
N LEU A 88 -3.61 12.78 4.92
CA LEU A 88 -2.21 12.87 5.30
C LEU A 88 -2.09 12.61 6.80
N LEU A 89 -1.51 11.47 7.17
CA LEU A 89 -1.24 11.13 8.55
C LEU A 89 0.22 11.43 8.90
N ARG A 90 0.46 11.92 10.11
CA ARG A 90 1.79 12.09 10.70
C ARG A 90 1.92 11.21 11.93
N PHE A 91 3.06 10.55 12.07
CA PHE A 91 3.40 9.80 13.27
C PHE A 91 4.25 10.67 14.20
N ALA A 92 3.57 11.51 14.98
CA ALA A 92 4.19 12.45 15.89
C ALA A 92 4.90 11.73 17.05
N THR A 93 6.13 12.15 17.32
CA THR A 93 6.95 11.66 18.42
C THR A 93 7.30 12.81 19.34
N ASP A 94 7.23 12.59 20.65
CA ASP A 94 7.63 13.58 21.65
C ASP A 94 9.17 13.68 21.75
N THR A 95 9.77 14.40 20.79
CA THR A 95 11.22 14.64 20.73
C THR A 95 11.54 16.08 20.38
N ASP A 96 12.50 16.69 21.07
CA ASP A 96 12.95 18.07 20.80
C ASP A 96 13.81 18.21 19.53
N ALA A 97 14.34 17.10 18.99
CA ALA A 97 15.24 17.13 17.85
C ALA A 97 14.46 17.30 16.53
N LYS A 98 14.86 18.28 15.72
CA LYS A 98 14.40 18.38 14.32
C LYS A 98 14.94 17.20 13.53
N ARG A 99 14.05 16.49 12.84
CA ARG A 99 14.37 15.33 12.00
C ARG A 99 13.86 15.56 10.57
N PRO A 100 14.49 14.93 9.57
CA PRO A 100 14.04 15.00 8.18
C PRO A 100 12.58 14.58 8.06
N ARG A 101 11.78 15.37 7.35
CA ARG A 101 10.36 15.05 7.11
C ARG A 101 10.24 14.18 5.87
N VAL A 102 9.61 13.03 6.00
CA VAL A 102 9.48 12.04 4.92
C VAL A 102 8.02 11.76 4.66
N LEU A 103 7.54 12.05 3.45
CA LEU A 103 6.27 11.58 2.91
C LEU A 103 6.43 10.17 2.35
N VAL A 104 5.75 9.21 2.95
CA VAL A 104 5.57 7.85 2.42
C VAL A 104 4.30 7.83 1.57
N VAL A 105 4.43 7.54 0.28
CA VAL A 105 3.29 7.36 -0.61
C VAL A 105 2.95 5.87 -0.66
N ALA A 106 1.89 5.51 0.06
CA ALA A 106 1.39 4.15 0.13
C ALA A 106 0.67 3.77 -1.17
N PRO A 107 0.77 2.51 -1.62
CA PRO A 107 0.06 2.07 -2.82
C PRO A 107 -1.45 2.06 -2.63
N LEU A 108 -2.18 2.46 -3.67
CA LEU A 108 -3.63 2.29 -3.75
C LEU A 108 -3.92 1.05 -4.60
N SER A 109 -3.50 -0.12 -4.12
CA SER A 109 -3.56 -1.40 -4.85
C SER A 109 -4.43 -2.44 -4.13
N GLY A 110 -5.58 -2.00 -3.61
CA GLY A 110 -6.58 -2.86 -2.98
C GLY A 110 -6.41 -3.10 -1.48
N HIS A 111 -5.35 -2.56 -0.87
CA HIS A 111 -5.07 -2.65 0.56
C HIS A 111 -4.84 -1.26 1.16
N PHE A 112 -5.04 -1.16 2.49
CA PHE A 112 -4.82 0.08 3.22
C PHE A 112 -3.33 0.39 3.45
N ALA A 113 -3.02 1.65 3.77
CA ALA A 113 -1.65 2.11 4.04
C ALA A 113 -0.96 1.39 5.21
N THR A 114 -1.74 0.74 6.08
CA THR A 114 -1.24 -0.13 7.17
C THR A 114 -0.40 -1.30 6.69
N LEU A 115 -0.47 -1.67 5.42
CA LEU A 115 0.46 -2.61 4.79
C LEU A 115 1.93 -2.14 4.92
N LEU A 116 2.16 -0.83 4.96
CA LEU A 116 3.46 -0.20 5.17
C LEU A 116 3.78 0.06 6.65
N ARG A 117 3.04 -0.52 7.60
CA ARG A 117 3.31 -0.40 9.06
C ARG A 117 4.78 -0.62 9.39
N GLY A 118 5.38 -1.70 8.87
CA GLY A 118 6.79 -2.01 9.11
C GLY A 118 7.76 -0.98 8.50
N THR A 119 7.41 -0.44 7.33
CA THR A 119 8.16 0.63 6.67
C THR A 119 8.17 1.90 7.53
N VAL A 120 6.98 2.33 7.99
CA VAL A 120 6.80 3.49 8.88
C VAL A 120 7.57 3.30 10.20
N GLN A 121 7.43 2.14 10.85
CA GLN A 121 8.16 1.83 12.09
C GLN A 121 9.68 1.94 11.93
N THR A 122 10.20 1.57 10.75
CA THR A 122 11.64 1.66 10.46
C THR A 122 12.07 3.10 10.24
N LEU A 123 11.33 3.86 9.44
CA LEU A 123 11.61 5.27 9.14
C LEU A 123 11.55 6.15 10.40
N LEU A 124 10.61 5.87 11.30
CA LEU A 124 10.39 6.63 12.53
C LEU A 124 11.58 6.68 13.47
N ARG A 125 12.58 5.79 13.30
CA ARG A 125 13.81 5.80 14.09
C ARG A 125 14.64 7.05 13.83
N ASP A 126 14.66 7.54 12.59
CA ASP A 126 15.53 8.62 12.15
C ASP A 126 14.77 9.84 11.54
N HIS A 127 13.47 9.72 11.27
CA HIS A 127 12.70 10.71 10.52
C HIS A 127 11.35 11.10 11.18
N ASP A 128 10.83 12.28 10.83
CA ASP A 128 9.44 12.69 11.06
C ASP A 128 8.59 12.19 9.89
N VAL A 129 7.73 11.20 10.14
CA VAL A 129 7.12 10.38 9.08
C VAL A 129 5.68 10.78 8.84
N TYR A 130 5.38 11.04 7.58
CA TYR A 130 4.06 11.28 7.04
C TYR A 130 3.70 10.14 6.09
N ILE A 131 2.43 9.76 5.99
CA ILE A 131 1.97 8.74 5.04
C ILE A 131 0.65 9.15 4.40
N THR A 132 0.50 8.83 3.11
CA THR A 132 -0.79 8.89 2.44
C THR A 132 -1.68 7.73 2.89
N ASP A 133 -2.84 8.03 3.46
CA ASP A 133 -3.84 7.03 3.86
C ASP A 133 -5.08 7.18 2.97
N TRP A 134 -5.18 6.32 1.96
CA TRP A 134 -6.24 6.42 0.95
C TRP A 134 -7.59 5.93 1.48
N ALA A 135 -8.64 6.68 1.16
CA ALA A 135 -10.00 6.32 1.53
C ALA A 135 -10.50 5.14 0.67
N ASN A 136 -11.36 4.32 1.25
CA ASN A 136 -12.09 3.31 0.49
C ASN A 136 -13.14 3.99 -0.39
N ALA A 137 -13.05 3.82 -1.72
CA ALA A 137 -13.91 4.54 -2.66
C ALA A 137 -15.41 4.28 -2.41
N ARG A 138 -15.80 3.13 -1.84
CA ARG A 138 -17.19 2.84 -1.50
C ARG A 138 -17.78 3.76 -0.42
N ASP A 139 -16.91 4.35 0.39
CA ASP A 139 -17.28 5.21 1.51
C ASP A 139 -17.15 6.71 1.15
N VAL A 140 -16.70 7.02 -0.07
CA VAL A 140 -16.55 8.39 -0.58
C VAL A 140 -17.77 8.78 -1.45
N PRO A 141 -18.54 9.82 -1.06
CA PRO A 141 -19.77 10.20 -1.77
C PRO A 141 -19.50 10.68 -3.20
N LEU A 142 -20.49 10.56 -4.09
CA LEU A 142 -20.41 11.06 -5.47
C LEU A 142 -20.16 12.59 -5.53
N SER A 143 -20.65 13.34 -4.55
CA SER A 143 -20.44 14.80 -4.46
C SER A 143 -18.98 15.20 -4.25
N ALA A 144 -18.10 14.27 -3.84
CA ALA A 144 -16.67 14.49 -3.76
C ALA A 144 -15.97 14.48 -5.13
N GLY A 145 -16.71 14.17 -6.21
CA GLY A 145 -16.20 14.20 -7.57
C GLY A 145 -15.47 12.93 -8.00
N ARG A 146 -14.64 13.10 -9.03
CA ARG A 146 -13.80 12.06 -9.63
C ARG A 146 -12.51 11.89 -8.82
N PHE A 147 -11.91 10.70 -8.91
CA PHE A 147 -10.54 10.46 -8.48
C PHE A 147 -9.86 9.51 -9.46
N GLY A 148 -9.02 10.06 -10.32
CA GLY A 148 -8.22 9.36 -11.33
C GLY A 148 -6.72 9.53 -11.09
N MET A 149 -5.92 9.32 -12.13
CA MET A 149 -4.46 9.39 -12.02
C MET A 149 -3.96 10.82 -11.75
N ASP A 150 -4.54 11.82 -12.43
CA ASP A 150 -4.18 13.23 -12.24
C ASP A 150 -4.57 13.71 -10.82
N ASP A 151 -5.76 13.33 -10.33
CA ASP A 151 -6.18 13.66 -8.96
C ASP A 151 -5.21 13.04 -7.91
N TYR A 152 -4.67 11.85 -8.16
CA TYR A 152 -3.65 11.25 -7.29
C TYR A 152 -2.35 12.07 -7.26
N VAL A 153 -1.93 12.60 -8.41
CA VAL A 153 -0.75 13.48 -8.52
C VAL A 153 -0.98 14.78 -7.75
N ASP A 154 -2.17 15.39 -7.89
CA ASP A 154 -2.56 16.59 -7.12
C ASP A 154 -2.49 16.33 -5.61
N TYR A 155 -2.97 15.18 -5.14
CA TYR A 155 -2.91 14.82 -3.73
C TYR A 155 -1.47 14.73 -3.22
N ILE A 156 -0.55 14.13 -4.00
CA ILE A 156 0.87 14.10 -3.62
C ILE A 156 1.44 15.52 -3.53
N MET A 157 1.13 16.38 -4.51
CA MET A 157 1.60 17.77 -4.53
C MET A 157 1.07 18.56 -3.32
N HIS A 158 -0.22 18.46 -3.01
CA HIS A 158 -0.84 19.10 -1.85
C HIS A 158 -0.31 18.57 -0.52
N PHE A 159 -0.03 17.26 -0.41
CA PHE A 159 0.59 16.71 0.79
C PHE A 159 2.03 17.19 0.98
N LEU A 160 2.80 17.34 -0.09
CA LEU A 160 4.13 17.93 -0.02
C LEU A 160 4.07 19.42 0.35
N GLU A 161 3.10 20.16 -0.19
CA GLU A 161 2.81 21.56 0.16
C GLU A 161 2.50 21.70 1.66
N GLU A 162 1.63 20.85 2.20
CA GLU A 162 1.26 20.86 3.62
C GLU A 162 2.45 20.52 4.53
N ILE A 163 3.28 19.54 4.14
CA ILE A 163 4.52 19.23 4.88
C ILE A 163 5.51 20.41 4.80
N GLY A 164 5.54 21.10 3.67
CA GLY A 164 6.33 22.29 3.41
C GLY A 164 7.75 22.03 2.89
N PRO A 165 8.53 23.10 2.63
CA PRO A 165 9.85 23.03 2.01
C PRO A 165 10.85 22.15 2.76
N GLY A 166 11.66 21.41 2.01
CA GLY A 166 12.69 20.53 2.57
C GLY A 166 12.22 19.13 2.93
N ALA A 167 11.02 18.72 2.52
CA ALA A 167 10.54 17.35 2.65
C ALA A 167 11.30 16.38 1.74
N HIS A 168 11.16 15.09 2.04
CA HIS A 168 11.62 13.96 1.23
C HIS A 168 10.41 13.09 0.86
N ILE A 169 10.42 12.46 -0.31
CA ILE A 169 9.35 11.55 -0.74
C ILE A 169 9.88 10.13 -0.93
N LEU A 170 9.13 9.14 -0.47
CA LEU A 170 9.37 7.71 -0.65
C LEU A 170 8.08 7.06 -1.15
N ALA A 171 8.08 6.58 -2.40
CA ALA A 171 6.96 5.88 -3.00
C ALA A 171 7.27 4.38 -3.12
N VAL A 172 6.27 3.55 -2.83
CA VAL A 172 6.40 2.09 -2.84
C VAL A 172 5.41 1.49 -3.82
N CYS A 173 5.89 0.66 -4.74
CA CYS A 173 5.07 -0.05 -5.72
C CYS A 173 4.38 0.90 -6.71
N GLN A 174 3.07 0.70 -6.93
CA GLN A 174 2.20 1.42 -7.84
C GLN A 174 2.38 2.96 -7.88
N PRO A 175 2.48 3.70 -6.76
CA PRO A 175 2.60 5.16 -6.74
C PRO A 175 3.90 5.73 -7.29
N CYS A 176 4.90 4.92 -7.64
CA CYS A 176 6.17 5.46 -8.12
C CYS A 176 6.01 6.32 -9.38
N VAL A 177 5.05 5.97 -10.26
CA VAL A 177 4.72 6.75 -11.46
C VAL A 177 4.15 8.12 -11.09
N GLN A 178 3.16 8.14 -10.19
CA GLN A 178 2.51 9.37 -9.73
C GLN A 178 3.47 10.26 -8.94
N ALA A 179 4.32 9.67 -8.09
CA ALA A 179 5.34 10.41 -7.35
C ALA A 179 6.38 11.05 -8.28
N LEU A 180 6.86 10.31 -9.30
CA LEU A 180 7.76 10.87 -10.31
C LEU A 180 7.08 11.99 -11.10
N ALA A 181 5.81 11.82 -11.47
CA ALA A 181 5.04 12.85 -12.16
C ALA A 181 4.85 14.11 -11.30
N ALA A 182 4.44 13.98 -10.04
CA ALA A 182 4.28 15.08 -9.10
C ALA A 182 5.59 15.88 -8.94
N VAL A 183 6.71 15.20 -8.70
CA VAL A 183 8.02 15.85 -8.55
C VAL A 183 8.46 16.53 -9.85
N ALA A 184 8.16 15.96 -11.01
CA ALA A 184 8.45 16.58 -12.30
C ALA A 184 7.65 17.88 -12.51
N VAL A 185 6.35 17.86 -12.23
CA VAL A 185 5.47 19.04 -12.30
C VAL A 185 5.95 20.12 -11.33
N MET A 186 6.15 19.78 -10.06
CA MET A 186 6.64 20.71 -9.05
C MET A 186 8.03 21.29 -9.41
N SER A 187 8.91 20.48 -10.00
CA SER A 187 10.24 20.93 -10.46
C SER A 187 10.16 21.92 -11.62
N GLU A 188 9.26 21.68 -12.58
CA GLU A 188 9.00 22.62 -13.68
C GLU A 188 8.53 23.98 -13.16
N GLU A 189 7.62 23.96 -12.20
CA GLU A 189 7.03 25.16 -11.60
C GLU A 189 7.93 25.84 -10.56
N ARG A 190 9.08 25.22 -10.24
CA ARG A 190 10.00 25.65 -9.18
C ARG A 190 9.29 25.78 -7.84
N HIS A 191 8.38 24.85 -7.57
CA HIS A 191 7.54 24.88 -6.37
C HIS A 191 8.41 24.76 -5.11
N PRO A 192 8.28 25.63 -4.09
CA PRO A 192 9.13 25.60 -2.89
C PRO A 192 9.08 24.29 -2.09
N ALA A 193 7.96 23.58 -2.18
CA ALA A 193 7.76 22.28 -1.53
C ALA A 193 8.26 21.08 -2.36
N THR A 194 8.92 21.31 -3.50
CA THR A 194 9.57 20.21 -4.27
C THR A 194 10.54 19.45 -3.35
N PRO A 195 10.46 18.11 -3.24
CA PRO A 195 11.21 17.38 -2.23
C PRO A 195 12.72 17.36 -2.54
N ARG A 196 13.55 17.29 -1.49
CA ARG A 196 15.02 17.21 -1.58
C ARG A 196 15.48 15.87 -2.14
N THR A 197 14.79 14.78 -1.80
CA THR A 197 15.02 13.45 -2.37
C THR A 197 13.72 12.80 -2.79
N MET A 198 13.80 11.95 -3.80
CA MET A 198 12.75 11.05 -4.23
C MET A 198 13.28 9.61 -4.26
N THR A 199 12.71 8.76 -3.42
CA THR A 199 12.98 7.31 -3.40
C THR A 199 11.82 6.57 -4.05
N LEU A 200 12.10 5.80 -5.10
CA LEU A 200 11.12 4.98 -5.82
C LEU A 200 11.48 3.51 -5.60
N MET A 201 10.55 2.72 -5.06
CA MET A 201 10.82 1.35 -4.64
C MET A 201 9.87 0.37 -5.32
N ALA A 202 10.42 -0.56 -6.11
CA ALA A 202 9.68 -1.64 -6.77
C ALA A 202 8.45 -1.14 -7.56
N GLY A 203 8.59 -0.02 -8.25
CA GLY A 203 7.51 0.64 -8.98
C GLY A 203 7.63 0.54 -10.50
N PRO A 204 6.49 0.45 -11.23
CA PRO A 204 6.46 0.20 -12.67
C PRO A 204 6.67 1.49 -13.47
N ILE A 205 7.86 2.09 -13.42
CA ILE A 205 8.16 3.32 -14.21
C ILE A 205 8.16 3.00 -15.70
N ASP A 206 8.82 1.91 -16.09
CA ASP A 206 8.66 1.31 -17.42
C ASP A 206 8.26 -0.17 -17.32
N PRO A 207 6.95 -0.49 -17.37
CA PRO A 207 6.47 -1.87 -17.24
C PRO A 207 6.81 -2.78 -18.43
N ARG A 208 7.44 -2.25 -19.49
CA ARG A 208 7.88 -3.01 -20.66
C ARG A 208 9.22 -3.70 -20.41
N GLU A 209 10.00 -3.21 -19.44
CA GLU A 209 11.25 -3.81 -19.02
C GLU A 209 10.97 -5.07 -18.18
N SER A 210 11.53 -6.21 -18.60
CA SER A 210 11.36 -7.52 -17.94
C SER A 210 9.90 -7.84 -17.53
N PRO A 211 8.93 -7.93 -18.46
CA PRO A 211 7.52 -8.07 -18.11
C PRO A 211 7.23 -9.27 -17.20
N THR A 212 6.41 -9.05 -16.17
CA THR A 212 5.91 -10.10 -15.27
C THR A 212 4.50 -10.55 -15.68
N LYS A 213 3.96 -11.55 -14.97
CA LYS A 213 2.56 -11.99 -15.14
C LYS A 213 1.56 -10.85 -14.93
N VAL A 214 1.89 -9.88 -14.07
CA VAL A 214 1.03 -8.69 -13.84
C VAL A 214 1.03 -7.81 -15.10
N ASN A 215 2.20 -7.58 -15.69
CA ASN A 215 2.32 -6.81 -16.93
C ASN A 215 1.59 -7.52 -18.08
N GLU A 216 1.80 -8.83 -18.24
CA GLU A 216 1.12 -9.65 -19.25
C GLU A 216 -0.41 -9.59 -19.13
N LEU A 217 -0.94 -9.71 -17.90
CA LEU A 217 -2.38 -9.60 -17.68
C LEU A 217 -2.91 -8.24 -18.12
N ALA A 218 -2.22 -7.16 -17.74
CA ALA A 218 -2.62 -5.79 -18.07
C ALA A 218 -2.67 -5.50 -19.58
N VAL A 219 -1.72 -6.07 -20.35
CA VAL A 219 -1.66 -5.86 -21.82
C VAL A 219 -2.47 -6.87 -22.64
N SER A 220 -2.84 -8.02 -22.05
CA SER A 220 -3.55 -9.09 -22.76
C SER A 220 -5.05 -8.85 -22.99
N LYS A 221 -5.63 -7.83 -22.35
CA LYS A 221 -7.08 -7.53 -22.38
C LYS A 221 -7.32 -6.08 -22.80
N SER A 222 -8.43 -5.84 -23.49
CA SER A 222 -8.86 -4.48 -23.82
C SER A 222 -9.38 -3.75 -22.58
N LEU A 223 -9.34 -2.42 -22.58
CA LEU A 223 -9.94 -1.60 -21.52
C LEU A 223 -11.43 -1.92 -21.32
N ALA A 224 -12.18 -2.06 -22.42
CA ALA A 224 -13.58 -2.46 -22.38
C ALA A 224 -13.78 -3.82 -21.67
N TRP A 225 -12.83 -4.75 -21.76
CA TRP A 225 -12.91 -6.01 -21.00
C TRP A 225 -12.75 -5.75 -19.50
N PHE A 226 -11.80 -4.93 -19.08
CA PHE A 226 -11.61 -4.55 -17.68
C PHE A 226 -12.84 -3.84 -17.11
N GLU A 227 -13.36 -2.85 -17.85
CA GLU A 227 -14.57 -2.10 -17.49
C GLU A 227 -15.78 -3.03 -17.30
N ASN A 228 -16.04 -3.94 -18.24
CA ASN A 228 -17.20 -4.81 -18.17
C ASN A 228 -17.06 -5.98 -17.19
N SER A 229 -15.84 -6.43 -16.92
CA SER A 229 -15.59 -7.62 -16.09
C SER A 229 -15.32 -7.29 -14.63
N LEU A 230 -14.67 -6.16 -14.35
CA LEU A 230 -14.12 -5.84 -13.03
C LEU A 230 -14.79 -4.64 -12.37
N ILE A 231 -15.38 -3.73 -13.14
CA ILE A 231 -16.01 -2.54 -12.59
C ILE A 231 -17.46 -2.82 -12.20
N THR A 232 -17.85 -2.27 -11.05
CA THR A 232 -19.23 -2.38 -10.56
C THR A 232 -19.65 -1.15 -9.77
N GLY A 233 -20.95 -0.99 -9.56
CA GLY A 233 -21.52 0.11 -8.78
C GLY A 233 -21.56 -0.22 -7.29
N VAL A 234 -21.15 0.74 -6.45
CA VAL A 234 -21.25 0.65 -4.99
C VAL A 234 -22.73 0.54 -4.57
N PRO A 235 -23.10 -0.42 -3.70
CA PRO A 235 -24.48 -0.58 -3.21
C PRO A 235 -25.04 0.63 -2.44
N TRP A 236 -26.37 0.80 -2.47
CA TRP A 236 -27.11 1.93 -1.87
C TRP A 236 -26.88 2.18 -0.37
N ARG A 237 -26.44 1.16 0.37
CA ARG A 237 -26.22 1.26 1.82
C ARG A 237 -24.94 1.98 2.22
N TYR A 238 -24.03 2.23 1.27
CA TYR A 238 -22.76 2.90 1.50
C TYR A 238 -22.81 4.36 1.05
N ARG A 239 -21.93 5.20 1.61
CA ARG A 239 -21.89 6.64 1.29
C ARG A 239 -21.55 6.91 -0.18
N GLY A 240 -20.74 6.06 -0.80
CA GLY A 240 -20.38 6.12 -2.22
C GLY A 240 -21.39 5.45 -3.15
N ALA A 241 -22.63 5.19 -2.72
CA ALA A 241 -23.67 4.56 -3.53
C ALA A 241 -23.71 5.08 -4.97
N GLY A 242 -23.70 4.16 -5.94
CA GLY A 242 -23.70 4.46 -7.37
C GLY A 242 -22.32 4.78 -7.98
N ARG A 243 -21.28 5.04 -7.17
CA ARG A 243 -19.90 5.18 -7.66
C ARG A 243 -19.45 3.89 -8.33
N ARG A 244 -18.80 4.03 -9.49
CA ARG A 244 -18.17 2.92 -10.20
C ARG A 244 -16.80 2.65 -9.62
N VAL A 245 -16.56 1.41 -9.23
CA VAL A 245 -15.36 0.99 -8.51
C VAL A 245 -14.84 -0.34 -9.03
N TYR A 246 -13.53 -0.56 -8.91
CA TYR A 246 -12.94 -1.89 -8.90
C TYR A 246 -12.90 -2.42 -7.46
N PRO A 247 -13.76 -3.39 -7.08
CA PRO A 247 -13.88 -3.82 -5.69
C PRO A 247 -12.64 -4.53 -5.15
N GLY A 248 -12.28 -4.23 -3.90
CA GLY A 248 -11.17 -4.84 -3.19
C GLY A 248 -11.32 -6.35 -3.04
N PHE A 249 -12.54 -6.86 -2.87
CA PHE A 249 -12.77 -8.31 -2.78
C PHE A 249 -12.45 -9.04 -4.09
N LEU A 250 -12.68 -8.42 -5.26
CA LEU A 250 -12.32 -9.02 -6.55
C LEU A 250 -10.80 -9.07 -6.72
N GLN A 251 -10.11 -8.01 -6.28
CA GLN A 251 -8.63 -7.98 -6.24
C GLN A 251 -8.07 -9.09 -5.36
N LEU A 252 -8.61 -9.24 -4.15
CA LEU A 252 -8.18 -10.26 -3.21
C LEU A 252 -8.39 -11.66 -3.76
N VAL A 253 -9.57 -11.95 -4.35
CA VAL A 253 -9.85 -13.25 -4.97
C VAL A 253 -8.86 -13.54 -6.10
N ALA A 254 -8.55 -12.55 -6.94
CA ALA A 254 -7.56 -12.71 -8.00
C ALA A 254 -6.18 -13.07 -7.42
N PHE A 255 -5.68 -12.34 -6.43
CA PHE A 255 -4.39 -12.61 -5.80
C PHE A 255 -4.34 -13.96 -5.07
N MET A 256 -5.40 -14.30 -4.32
CA MET A 256 -5.50 -15.60 -3.66
C MET A 256 -5.51 -16.77 -4.64
N SER A 257 -6.20 -16.60 -5.79
CA SER A 257 -6.31 -17.65 -6.79
C SER A 257 -4.96 -18.03 -7.41
N MET A 258 -4.03 -17.07 -7.49
CA MET A 258 -2.69 -17.30 -8.01
C MET A 258 -1.83 -18.21 -7.11
N ASN A 259 -2.16 -18.31 -5.80
CA ASN A 259 -1.38 -19.07 -4.81
C ASN A 259 -2.27 -19.85 -3.83
N MET A 260 -3.38 -20.42 -4.31
CA MET A 260 -4.44 -21.00 -3.46
C MET A 260 -3.93 -22.09 -2.50
N GLU A 261 -3.07 -23.00 -2.97
CA GLU A 261 -2.50 -24.08 -2.15
C GLU A 261 -1.74 -23.54 -0.93
N ARG A 262 -0.90 -22.52 -1.15
CA ARG A 262 -0.13 -21.87 -0.07
C ARG A 262 -1.05 -21.24 0.98
N HIS A 263 -2.16 -20.64 0.56
CA HIS A 263 -3.13 -20.07 1.50
C HIS A 263 -3.88 -21.16 2.28
N GLN A 264 -4.28 -22.25 1.62
CA GLN A 264 -4.91 -23.40 2.30
C GLN A 264 -3.98 -23.99 3.37
N ASP A 265 -2.71 -24.19 3.04
CA ASP A 265 -1.72 -24.70 3.98
C ASP A 265 -1.46 -23.76 5.16
N ALA A 266 -1.46 -22.44 4.92
CA ALA A 266 -1.33 -21.46 6.00
C ALA A 266 -2.55 -21.50 6.95
N HIS A 267 -3.77 -21.67 6.43
CA HIS A 267 -4.98 -21.84 7.25
C HIS A 267 -4.98 -23.16 8.02
N ARG A 268 -4.50 -24.26 7.42
CA ARG A 268 -4.30 -25.55 8.13
C ARG A 268 -3.31 -25.39 9.30
N LYS A 269 -2.15 -24.77 9.04
CA LYS A 269 -1.15 -24.48 10.07
C LYS A 269 -1.71 -23.60 11.19
N LEU A 270 -2.51 -22.59 10.85
CA LEU A 270 -3.17 -21.76 11.86
C LEU A 270 -4.04 -22.60 12.79
N TYR A 271 -4.89 -23.47 12.24
CA TYR A 271 -5.70 -24.39 13.03
C TYR A 271 -4.84 -25.29 13.93
N ASP A 272 -3.80 -25.90 13.37
CA ASP A 272 -2.91 -26.80 14.11
C ASP A 272 -2.20 -26.08 15.27
N HIS A 273 -1.67 -24.87 15.04
CA HIS A 273 -1.06 -24.06 16.09
C HIS A 273 -2.08 -23.71 17.19
N LEU A 274 -3.31 -23.35 16.83
CA LEU A 274 -4.36 -23.06 17.81
C LEU A 274 -4.75 -24.29 18.63
N ALA A 275 -4.93 -25.43 17.98
CA ALA A 275 -5.26 -26.69 18.63
C ALA A 275 -4.16 -27.16 19.61
N LYS A 276 -2.89 -26.94 19.25
CA LYS A 276 -1.72 -27.22 20.10
C LYS A 276 -1.51 -26.17 21.22
N GLY A 277 -2.21 -25.04 21.17
CA GLY A 277 -2.01 -23.93 22.11
C GLY A 277 -0.76 -23.08 21.81
N GLU A 278 -0.19 -23.18 20.60
CA GLU A 278 0.96 -22.42 20.13
C GLU A 278 0.53 -21.00 19.69
N THR A 279 0.05 -20.22 20.65
CA THR A 279 -0.60 -18.92 20.42
C THR A 279 0.30 -17.88 19.74
N ALA A 280 1.63 -17.93 19.99
CA ALA A 280 2.58 -17.01 19.38
C ALA A 280 2.72 -17.24 17.87
N GLU A 281 2.82 -18.50 17.43
CA GLU A 281 2.92 -18.84 16.01
C GLU A 281 1.59 -18.61 15.29
N ALA A 282 0.47 -19.01 15.92
CA ALA A 282 -0.87 -18.68 15.44
C ALA A 282 -1.03 -17.16 15.27
N GLY A 283 -0.57 -16.36 16.25
CA GLY A 283 -0.63 -14.90 16.23
C GLY A 283 0.06 -14.25 15.03
N LYS A 284 1.17 -14.83 14.54
CA LYS A 284 1.84 -14.33 13.33
C LYS A 284 1.00 -14.54 12.09
N ILE A 285 0.42 -15.72 11.92
CA ILE A 285 -0.45 -16.05 10.77
C ILE A 285 -1.73 -15.19 10.84
N LYS A 286 -2.32 -15.06 12.02
CA LYS A 286 -3.48 -14.21 12.28
C LYS A 286 -3.26 -12.77 11.81
N LYS A 287 -2.20 -12.13 12.31
CA LYS A 287 -1.85 -10.75 11.94
C LYS A 287 -1.64 -10.56 10.45
N PHE A 288 -1.00 -11.53 9.78
CA PHE A 288 -0.83 -11.48 8.33
C PHE A 288 -2.18 -11.47 7.62
N TYR A 289 -3.10 -12.37 7.97
CA TYR A 289 -4.41 -12.47 7.32
C TYR A 289 -5.37 -11.34 7.69
N ASP A 290 -5.26 -10.78 8.90
CA ASP A 290 -6.04 -9.59 9.29
C ASP A 290 -5.70 -8.40 8.38
N GLU A 291 -4.43 -8.23 8.05
CA GLU A 291 -3.97 -7.21 7.10
C GLU A 291 -4.32 -7.60 5.65
N TYR A 292 -4.12 -8.86 5.28
CA TYR A 292 -4.31 -9.35 3.91
C TYR A 292 -5.77 -9.33 3.46
N PHE A 293 -6.72 -9.52 4.38
CA PHE A 293 -8.17 -9.46 4.14
C PHE A 293 -8.78 -8.08 4.39
N ALA A 294 -7.98 -7.10 4.81
CA ALA A 294 -8.40 -5.71 4.89
C ALA A 294 -8.22 -5.02 3.54
N VAL A 295 -9.31 -4.94 2.78
CA VAL A 295 -9.29 -4.47 1.40
C VAL A 295 -10.08 -3.19 1.23
N LEU A 296 -9.76 -2.43 0.19
CA LEU A 296 -10.50 -1.23 -0.18
C LEU A 296 -10.87 -1.25 -1.67
N ASP A 297 -11.90 -0.52 -2.03
CA ASP A 297 -12.35 -0.36 -3.41
C ASP A 297 -11.62 0.83 -4.06
N LEU A 298 -11.21 0.67 -5.31
CA LEU A 298 -10.60 1.72 -6.14
C LEU A 298 -11.69 2.37 -6.99
N THR A 299 -11.58 3.66 -7.26
CA THR A 299 -12.39 4.31 -8.30
C THR A 299 -12.13 3.68 -9.67
N GLU A 300 -13.17 3.62 -10.51
CA GLU A 300 -13.02 3.14 -11.90
C GLU A 300 -11.98 3.98 -12.65
N GLU A 301 -12.06 5.30 -12.51
CA GLU A 301 -11.20 6.24 -13.22
C GLU A 301 -9.73 5.94 -12.92
N PHE A 302 -9.36 5.86 -11.64
CA PHE A 302 -7.99 5.55 -11.24
C PHE A 302 -7.53 4.18 -11.73
N TYR A 303 -8.37 3.15 -11.60
CA TYR A 303 -8.01 1.80 -12.02
C TYR A 303 -7.80 1.69 -13.53
N ILE A 304 -8.78 2.14 -14.32
CA ILE A 304 -8.75 2.04 -15.78
C ILE A 304 -7.64 2.92 -16.35
N GLU A 305 -7.46 4.14 -15.84
CA GLU A 305 -6.36 5.01 -16.25
C GLU A 305 -5.00 4.41 -15.88
N THR A 306 -4.88 3.72 -14.75
CA THR A 306 -3.63 3.03 -14.41
C THR A 306 -3.34 1.91 -15.42
N ILE A 307 -4.32 1.08 -15.76
CA ILE A 307 -4.14 0.03 -16.78
C ILE A 307 -3.74 0.65 -18.12
N GLU A 308 -4.50 1.65 -18.59
CA GLU A 308 -4.26 2.28 -19.89
C GLU A 308 -2.92 3.02 -19.93
N ARG A 309 -2.74 3.97 -19.02
CA ARG A 309 -1.67 4.98 -19.10
C ARG A 309 -0.34 4.42 -18.58
N VAL A 310 -0.37 3.59 -17.54
CA VAL A 310 0.86 3.02 -16.96
C VAL A 310 1.24 1.73 -17.68
N PHE A 311 0.33 0.76 -17.78
CA PHE A 311 0.71 -0.58 -18.25
C PHE A 311 0.63 -0.76 -19.76
N GLN A 312 -0.43 -0.27 -20.41
CA GLN A 312 -0.64 -0.49 -21.85
C GLN A 312 0.14 0.50 -22.71
N LYS A 313 0.03 1.80 -22.40
CA LYS A 313 0.70 2.87 -23.15
C LYS A 313 2.08 3.22 -22.60
N ALA A 314 2.36 2.91 -21.33
CA ALA A 314 3.59 3.30 -20.64
C ALA A 314 3.91 4.79 -20.80
N GLU A 315 2.89 5.65 -20.67
CA GLU A 315 2.93 7.06 -21.03
C GLU A 315 4.07 7.82 -20.33
N LEU A 316 4.44 7.47 -19.10
CA LEU A 316 5.58 8.11 -18.42
C LEU A 316 6.91 7.73 -19.06
N ALA A 317 7.09 6.45 -19.41
CA ALA A 317 8.30 5.94 -20.02
C ALA A 317 8.45 6.34 -21.50
N THR A 318 7.34 6.48 -22.24
CA THR A 318 7.35 6.99 -23.62
C THR A 318 7.43 8.51 -23.68
N GLY A 319 7.19 9.19 -22.55
CA GLY A 319 7.17 10.65 -22.46
C GLY A 319 5.90 11.25 -23.04
N ASP A 320 4.78 10.53 -23.01
CA ASP A 320 3.46 11.00 -23.43
C ASP A 320 2.54 11.34 -22.24
N LEU A 321 3.00 11.10 -21.01
CA LEU A 321 2.22 11.36 -19.81
C LEU A 321 1.85 12.85 -19.72
N THR A 322 0.59 13.09 -19.41
CA THR A 322 0.06 14.43 -19.11
C THR A 322 -0.50 14.50 -17.71
N HIS A 323 -0.50 15.70 -17.13
CA HIS A 323 -1.15 16.05 -15.87
C HIS A 323 -2.03 17.27 -16.15
N HIS A 324 -3.36 17.12 -16.03
CA HIS A 324 -4.35 18.11 -16.46
C HIS A 324 -4.12 18.61 -17.89
N GLY A 325 -3.78 17.70 -18.79
CA GLY A 325 -3.48 17.97 -20.20
C GLY A 325 -2.12 18.61 -20.47
N ARG A 326 -1.34 18.99 -19.44
CA ARG A 326 0.03 19.47 -19.59
C ARG A 326 1.00 18.30 -19.61
N LYS A 327 1.94 18.28 -20.55
CA LYS A 327 2.94 17.22 -20.65
C LYS A 327 3.83 17.19 -19.41
N VAL A 328 4.01 16.01 -18.81
CA VAL A 328 4.93 15.77 -17.71
C VAL A 328 6.31 15.46 -18.28
N ASP A 329 7.33 16.24 -17.93
CA ASP A 329 8.72 15.97 -18.33
C ASP A 329 9.62 15.76 -17.10
N PRO A 330 9.95 14.50 -16.74
CA PRO A 330 10.93 14.20 -15.69
C PRO A 330 12.30 14.84 -15.93
N GLY A 331 12.61 15.26 -17.16
CA GLY A 331 13.78 16.06 -17.48
C GLY A 331 13.82 17.44 -16.80
N GLN A 332 12.72 17.91 -16.22
CA GLN A 332 12.66 19.15 -15.45
C GLN A 332 13.20 19.01 -14.02
N ILE A 333 13.37 17.78 -13.52
CA ILE A 333 13.94 17.49 -12.21
C ILE A 333 15.45 17.75 -12.23
N ARG A 334 15.88 18.79 -11.50
CA ARG A 334 17.30 19.23 -11.45
C ARG A 334 17.93 19.17 -10.06
N ASN A 335 17.10 19.24 -9.01
CA ASN A 335 17.57 19.42 -7.63
C ASN A 335 17.10 18.32 -6.67
N THR A 336 16.12 17.51 -7.05
CA THR A 336 15.66 16.37 -6.24
C THR A 336 16.55 15.16 -6.52
N ALA A 337 17.27 14.70 -5.50
CA ALA A 337 18.13 13.52 -5.65
C ALA A 337 17.28 12.24 -5.75
N LEU A 338 17.58 11.37 -6.71
CA LEU A 338 16.81 10.19 -7.07
C LEU A 338 17.49 8.91 -6.55
N LEU A 339 16.75 8.12 -5.78
CA LEU A 339 17.10 6.75 -5.42
C LEU A 339 16.05 5.80 -6.01
N THR A 340 16.48 4.80 -6.79
CA THR A 340 15.61 3.68 -7.18
C THR A 340 16.03 2.42 -6.45
N VAL A 341 15.07 1.62 -6.00
CA VAL A 341 15.31 0.36 -5.30
C VAL A 341 14.55 -0.77 -5.99
N GLU A 342 15.25 -1.84 -6.37
CA GLU A 342 14.67 -3.02 -7.01
C GLU A 342 15.04 -4.30 -6.27
N GLY A 343 14.16 -5.30 -6.30
CA GLY A 343 14.39 -6.63 -5.73
C GLY A 343 14.84 -7.63 -6.80
N GLY A 344 15.94 -8.33 -6.57
CA GLY A 344 16.48 -9.32 -7.51
C GLY A 344 15.61 -10.56 -7.74
N ARG A 345 14.52 -10.74 -6.98
CA ARG A 345 13.51 -11.80 -7.15
C ARG A 345 12.10 -11.21 -7.14
N ASP A 346 11.95 -9.93 -7.47
CA ASP A 346 10.66 -9.28 -7.56
C ASP A 346 9.88 -9.84 -8.76
N ASP A 347 8.76 -10.49 -8.48
CA ASP A 347 7.86 -11.12 -9.45
C ASP A 347 6.66 -10.24 -9.82
N ILE A 348 6.58 -9.03 -9.26
CA ILE A 348 5.55 -8.03 -9.52
C ILE A 348 6.10 -6.88 -10.36
N CYS A 349 7.20 -6.28 -9.90
CA CYS A 349 7.92 -5.21 -10.59
C CYS A 349 9.38 -5.65 -10.78
N ALA A 350 9.63 -6.31 -11.92
CA ALA A 350 10.92 -6.91 -12.19
C ALA A 350 12.02 -5.86 -12.46
N LEU A 351 13.24 -6.38 -12.59
CA LEU A 351 14.44 -5.57 -12.83
C LEU A 351 14.32 -4.70 -14.08
N GLY A 352 14.76 -3.45 -13.95
CA GLY A 352 14.71 -2.45 -15.02
C GLY A 352 13.52 -1.51 -14.91
N GLN A 353 12.38 -1.98 -14.41
CA GLN A 353 11.14 -1.20 -14.43
C GLN A 353 11.23 0.07 -13.57
N THR A 354 11.82 0.02 -12.39
CA THR A 354 11.95 1.21 -11.51
C THR A 354 13.16 2.05 -11.89
N SER A 355 14.26 1.40 -12.25
CA SER A 355 15.52 2.05 -12.63
C SER A 355 15.42 2.86 -13.94
N ALA A 356 14.45 2.58 -14.80
CA ALA A 356 14.10 3.42 -15.96
C ALA A 356 13.88 4.91 -15.60
N ALA A 357 13.51 5.23 -14.35
CA ALA A 357 13.42 6.61 -13.88
C ALA A 357 14.73 7.42 -14.06
N HIS A 358 15.89 6.76 -14.02
CA HIS A 358 17.19 7.43 -14.18
C HIS A 358 17.38 8.01 -15.58
N ASP A 359 16.88 7.33 -16.60
CA ASP A 359 16.97 7.78 -17.99
C ASP A 359 15.98 8.93 -18.26
N LEU A 360 14.79 8.85 -17.67
CA LEU A 360 13.78 9.92 -17.74
C LEU A 360 14.26 11.21 -17.06
N CYS A 361 14.92 11.09 -15.89
CA CYS A 361 15.48 12.21 -15.14
C CYS A 361 16.80 12.72 -15.75
N ARG A 362 16.81 13.00 -17.06
CA ARG A 362 18.03 13.28 -17.87
C ARG A 362 18.83 14.51 -17.42
N SER A 363 18.20 15.50 -16.79
CA SER A 363 18.86 16.74 -16.35
C SER A 363 19.48 16.62 -14.95
N LEU A 364 19.25 15.53 -14.24
CA LEU A 364 19.76 15.33 -12.90
C LEU A 364 21.25 14.92 -12.96
N ARG A 365 22.07 15.59 -12.14
CA ARG A 365 23.53 15.36 -12.11
C ARG A 365 23.84 13.92 -11.65
N PRO A 366 24.89 13.26 -12.17
CA PRO A 366 25.17 11.85 -11.85
C PRO A 366 25.28 11.53 -10.35
N HIS A 367 25.86 12.44 -9.53
CA HIS A 367 26.00 12.22 -8.09
C HIS A 367 24.67 12.29 -7.31
N LEU A 368 23.60 12.81 -7.93
CA LEU A 368 22.25 12.86 -7.39
C LEU A 368 21.42 11.64 -7.82
N LYS A 369 21.97 10.73 -8.63
CA LYS A 369 21.32 9.49 -9.07
C LYS A 369 21.96 8.30 -8.34
N ARG A 370 21.13 7.49 -7.70
CA ARG A 370 21.54 6.23 -7.07
C ARG A 370 20.54 5.12 -7.41
N HIS A 371 21.06 3.93 -7.65
CA HIS A 371 20.26 2.72 -7.84
C HIS A 371 20.75 1.66 -6.85
N HIS A 372 19.82 1.03 -6.14
CA HIS A 372 20.09 -0.09 -5.24
C HIS A 372 19.35 -1.33 -5.71
N LEU A 373 20.11 -2.31 -6.20
CA LEU A 373 19.59 -3.65 -6.49
C LEU A 373 19.80 -4.54 -5.27
N GLN A 374 18.70 -4.91 -4.60
CA GLN A 374 18.75 -5.83 -3.49
C GLN A 374 18.67 -7.28 -3.98
N ALA A 375 19.79 -8.00 -3.90
CA ALA A 375 19.84 -9.41 -4.29
C ALA A 375 18.92 -10.29 -3.42
N ASN A 376 18.31 -11.31 -4.05
CA ASN A 376 17.52 -12.36 -3.40
C ASN A 376 16.30 -11.89 -2.58
N VAL A 377 15.73 -10.74 -2.95
CA VAL A 377 14.54 -10.18 -2.31
C VAL A 377 13.41 -10.08 -3.33
N GLY A 378 12.23 -10.59 -2.96
CA GLY A 378 11.00 -10.41 -3.74
C GLY A 378 10.26 -9.13 -3.35
N HIS A 379 9.15 -8.85 -4.02
CA HIS A 379 8.47 -7.54 -3.98
C HIS A 379 8.32 -6.93 -2.57
N TYR A 380 7.65 -7.65 -1.67
CA TYR A 380 7.41 -7.19 -0.29
C TYR A 380 8.67 -6.98 0.53
N GLY A 381 9.72 -7.76 0.27
CA GLY A 381 10.96 -7.66 1.04
C GLY A 381 11.77 -6.40 0.70
N VAL A 382 11.42 -5.69 -0.39
CA VAL A 382 12.05 -4.44 -0.79
C VAL A 382 11.74 -3.31 0.21
N PHE A 383 10.56 -3.35 0.85
CA PHE A 383 10.08 -2.27 1.73
C PHE A 383 9.58 -2.76 3.10
N SER A 384 9.62 -4.06 3.37
CA SER A 384 9.17 -4.64 4.65
C SER A 384 10.05 -5.80 5.12
N GLY A 385 10.12 -5.97 6.44
CA GLY A 385 10.84 -7.06 7.11
C GLY A 385 12.36 -6.87 7.22
N ARG A 386 13.07 -7.95 7.58
CA ARG A 386 14.48 -7.91 7.98
C ARG A 386 15.44 -7.35 6.93
N ARG A 387 15.19 -7.63 5.64
CA ARG A 387 16.03 -7.14 4.53
C ARG A 387 15.83 -5.64 4.32
N TRP A 388 14.59 -5.17 4.39
CA TRP A 388 14.29 -3.74 4.43
C TRP A 388 15.01 -3.06 5.60
N GLU A 389 14.86 -3.55 6.83
CA GLU A 389 15.44 -2.92 8.02
C GLU A 389 16.98 -2.91 8.03
N GLY A 390 17.61 -4.03 7.66
CA GLY A 390 19.05 -4.22 7.82
C GLY A 390 19.92 -3.82 6.63
N GLU A 391 19.36 -3.83 5.41
CA GLU A 391 20.15 -3.70 4.18
C GLU A 391 19.68 -2.55 3.28
N ILE A 392 18.37 -2.43 3.05
CA ILE A 392 17.82 -1.43 2.11
C ILE A 392 17.61 -0.08 2.79
N TYR A 393 16.99 -0.05 3.97
CA TYR A 393 16.71 1.18 4.70
C TYR A 393 17.98 2.01 4.99
N PRO A 394 19.13 1.43 5.37
CA PRO A 394 20.36 2.19 5.50
C PRO A 394 20.74 3.00 4.25
N VAL A 395 20.46 2.49 3.05
CA VAL A 395 20.71 3.21 1.78
C VAL A 395 19.76 4.39 1.65
N VAL A 396 18.47 4.20 1.94
CA VAL A 396 17.45 5.26 1.95
C VAL A 396 17.80 6.35 2.95
N ARG A 397 18.09 5.97 4.20
CA ARG A 397 18.49 6.89 5.27
C ARG A 397 19.71 7.70 4.87
N ASN A 398 20.76 7.05 4.37
CA ASN A 398 22.00 7.73 3.97
C ASN A 398 21.77 8.69 2.80
N MET A 399 20.83 8.41 1.90
CA MET A 399 20.43 9.33 0.82
C MET A 399 19.72 10.57 1.37
N ILE A 400 18.76 10.38 2.28
CA ILE A 400 18.03 11.47 2.94
C ILE A 400 19.00 12.37 3.71
N LEU A 401 19.83 11.77 4.58
CA LEU A 401 20.79 12.51 5.42
C LEU A 401 21.87 13.24 4.60
N ALA A 402 22.26 12.73 3.43
CA ALA A 402 23.22 13.40 2.56
C ALA A 402 22.67 14.67 1.88
N MET A 403 21.35 14.85 1.91
CA MET A 403 20.64 15.95 1.24
C MET A 403 19.98 16.93 2.22
N GLU A 404 20.12 16.71 3.53
CA GLU A 404 19.79 17.67 4.59
C GLU A 404 20.85 18.76 4.70
#